data_AF-A0AA88H146-F1
#
_entry.id   AF-A0AA88H146-F1
#
_cell.length_a   1.000
_cell.length_b   1.000
_cell.length_c   1.000
_cell.angle_alpha   90.00
_cell.angle_beta   90.00
_cell.angle_gamma   90.00
#
_symmetry.space_group_name_H-M   'P 1'
#
loop_
_entity.id
_entity.type
_entity.pdbx_description
1 polymer ?
#
loop_
_entity_poly.entity_id
_entity_poly.type
_entity_poly.pdbx_seq_one_letter_code
_entity_poly.pdbx_strand_id
1 'polypeptide(L)'
;MITLVANDQGNRTTPSYVAFTDTEHLIGDAAKNRGAMNPLNTVFDAKRLIGRKFEDYSVQSDMKHWPFKVISTDGRPKIQVELKGETKAFMPEEISSMILSKMKNRRGLYRKIGH
;
A
#
# COMPACT_ATOMS: atom_id res chain seq x y z
N MET A 1 27.81 -1.51 16.32
CA MET A 1 26.90 -2.69 16.38
C MET A 1 25.55 -2.23 15.84
N ILE A 2 25.11 -2.80 14.71
CA ILE A 2 23.88 -2.36 14.04
C ILE A 2 22.73 -3.21 14.58
N THR A 3 21.90 -2.63 15.43
CA THR A 3 20.70 -3.30 15.95
C THR A 3 19.66 -3.39 14.84
N LEU A 4 19.60 -4.54 14.18
CA LEU A 4 18.59 -4.84 13.18
C LEU A 4 17.25 -5.11 13.90
N VAL A 5 16.33 -4.15 13.81
CA VAL A 5 14.97 -4.33 14.27
C VAL A 5 14.26 -5.26 13.29
N ALA A 6 14.07 -6.53 13.68
CA ALA A 6 13.20 -7.44 12.99
C ALA A 6 11.74 -6.94 13.11
N ASN A 7 10.97 -7.05 12.02
CA ASN A 7 9.53 -6.84 12.10
C ASN A 7 8.88 -7.94 12.94
N ASP A 8 7.66 -7.73 13.43
CA ASP A 8 6.84 -8.59 14.30
C ASP A 8 6.75 -10.09 13.93
N GLN A 9 7.16 -10.48 12.70
CA GLN A 9 7.23 -11.86 12.18
C GLN A 9 8.65 -12.36 11.82
N GLY A 10 9.71 -11.62 12.14
CA GLY A 10 11.09 -12.01 11.84
C GLY A 10 11.59 -11.68 10.43
N ASN A 11 10.76 -11.10 9.55
CA ASN A 11 11.17 -10.73 8.19
C ASN A 11 11.90 -9.37 8.14
N ARG A 12 13.12 -9.36 7.56
CA ARG A 12 13.98 -8.17 7.38
C ARG A 12 13.49 -7.23 6.28
N THR A 13 12.61 -7.71 5.40
CA THR A 13 11.96 -6.94 4.33
C THR A 13 10.49 -6.75 4.69
N THR A 14 10.02 -5.50 4.63
CA THR A 14 8.57 -5.21 4.76
C THR A 14 7.99 -5.27 3.36
N PRO A 15 7.07 -6.20 3.05
CA PRO A 15 6.42 -6.19 1.75
C PRO A 15 5.64 -4.88 1.59
N SER A 16 5.78 -4.21 0.45
CA SER A 16 5.14 -2.93 0.14
C SER A 16 3.66 -3.11 -0.25
N TYR A 17 2.89 -3.72 0.64
CA TYR A 17 1.47 -4.02 0.48
C TYR A 17 0.65 -3.13 1.40
N VAL A 18 -0.46 -2.61 0.89
CA VAL A 18 -1.48 -1.86 1.64
C VAL A 18 -2.83 -2.48 1.33
N ALA A 19 -3.53 -2.97 2.35
CA ALA A 19 -4.87 -3.49 2.19
C ALA A 19 -5.85 -2.56 2.91
N PHE A 20 -6.91 -2.18 2.21
CA PHE A 20 -7.99 -1.38 2.76
C PHE A 20 -9.09 -2.31 3.24
N THR A 21 -9.44 -2.20 4.52
CA THR A 21 -10.58 -2.90 5.11
C THR A 21 -11.65 -1.90 5.51
N ASP A 22 -12.81 -2.39 5.89
CA ASP A 22 -13.89 -1.53 6.37
C ASP A 22 -13.53 -0.76 7.66
N THR A 23 -12.60 -1.26 8.46
CA THR A 23 -12.24 -0.61 9.73
C THR A 23 -11.00 0.26 9.60
N GLU A 24 -9.99 -0.20 8.88
CA GLU A 24 -8.64 0.37 8.90
C GLU A 24 -7.83 0.07 7.64
N HIS A 25 -6.64 0.67 7.55
CA HIS A 25 -5.64 0.32 6.56
C HIS A 25 -4.58 -0.61 7.14
N LEU A 26 -4.45 -1.81 6.57
CA LEU A 26 -3.41 -2.76 6.91
C LEU A 26 -2.21 -2.53 6.00
N ILE A 27 -1.00 -2.67 6.53
CA ILE A 27 0.25 -2.44 5.79
C ILE A 27 1.23 -3.56 6.11
N GLY A 28 2.00 -4.00 5.11
CA GLY A 28 3.01 -5.03 5.28
C GLY A 28 2.42 -6.43 5.23
N ASP A 29 2.82 -7.30 6.16
CA ASP A 29 2.40 -8.70 6.11
C ASP A 29 0.89 -8.88 6.35
N ALA A 30 0.31 -8.07 7.24
CA ALA A 30 -1.14 -8.05 7.46
C ALA A 30 -1.92 -7.74 6.16
N ALA A 31 -1.40 -6.83 5.33
CA ALA A 31 -1.99 -6.54 4.03
C ALA A 31 -1.79 -7.69 3.04
N LYS A 32 -0.59 -8.29 3.01
CA LYS A 32 -0.29 -9.45 2.17
C LYS A 32 -1.21 -10.64 2.47
N ASN A 33 -1.47 -10.91 3.75
CA ASN A 33 -2.37 -11.97 4.18
C ASN A 33 -3.80 -11.72 3.69
N ARG A 34 -4.25 -10.46 3.72
CA ARG A 34 -5.56 -10.07 3.16
C ARG A 34 -5.63 -10.14 1.65
N GLY A 35 -4.51 -10.11 0.92
CA GLY A 35 -4.50 -10.20 -0.54
C GLY A 35 -5.20 -11.44 -1.11
N ALA A 36 -5.22 -12.56 -0.38
CA ALA A 36 -5.94 -13.76 -0.80
C ALA A 36 -7.47 -13.64 -0.63
N MET A 37 -7.93 -12.90 0.38
CA MET A 37 -9.35 -12.74 0.72
C MET A 37 -9.99 -11.52 0.08
N ASN A 38 -9.22 -10.44 -0.06
CA ASN A 38 -9.68 -9.16 -0.58
C ASN A 38 -8.65 -8.58 -1.56
N PRO A 39 -8.44 -9.25 -2.72
CA PRO A 39 -7.43 -8.85 -3.69
C PRO A 39 -7.74 -7.50 -4.34
N LEU A 40 -9.02 -7.14 -4.48
CA LEU A 40 -9.46 -5.86 -5.09
C LEU A 40 -9.04 -4.64 -4.26
N ASN A 41 -9.03 -4.77 -2.93
CA ASN A 41 -8.68 -3.70 -2.00
C ASN A 41 -7.25 -3.85 -1.45
N THR A 42 -6.46 -4.76 -2.00
CA THR A 42 -5.05 -4.96 -1.63
C THR A 42 -4.14 -4.43 -2.71
N VAL A 43 -3.52 -3.28 -2.44
CA VAL A 43 -2.62 -2.57 -3.33
C VAL A 43 -1.18 -2.97 -3.06
N PHE A 44 -0.45 -3.28 -4.13
CA PHE A 44 0.98 -3.58 -4.09
C PHE A 44 1.65 -2.96 -5.33
N ASP A 45 2.99 -2.92 -5.31
CA ASP A 45 3.79 -2.38 -6.41
C ASP A 45 3.44 -0.94 -6.84
N ALA A 46 2.85 -0.14 -5.93
CA ALA A 46 2.47 1.26 -6.20
C ALA A 46 3.64 2.11 -6.75
N LYS A 47 4.89 1.77 -6.38
CA LYS A 47 6.11 2.39 -6.92
C LYS A 47 6.20 2.36 -8.45
N ARG A 48 5.61 1.36 -9.13
CA ARG A 48 5.61 1.24 -10.59
C ARG A 48 4.78 2.32 -11.27
N LEU A 49 3.80 2.86 -10.55
CA LEU A 49 2.90 3.91 -11.03
C LEU A 49 3.43 5.33 -10.74
N ILE A 50 4.41 5.47 -9.83
CA ILE A 50 4.94 6.78 -9.43
C ILE A 50 5.68 7.42 -10.61
N GLY A 51 5.32 8.67 -10.93
CA GLY A 51 5.92 9.43 -12.03
C GLY A 51 5.56 8.93 -13.43
N ARG A 52 4.60 8.02 -13.55
CA ARG A 52 4.10 7.50 -14.83
C ARG A 52 2.73 8.08 -15.16
N LYS A 53 2.42 8.16 -16.45
CA LYS A 53 1.09 8.52 -16.95
C LYS A 53 0.22 7.28 -17.04
N PHE A 54 -1.09 7.45 -16.88
CA PHE A 54 -2.03 6.33 -16.97
C PHE A 54 -1.95 5.64 -18.35
N GLU A 55 -1.73 6.42 -19.41
CA GLU A 55 -1.66 5.96 -20.80
C GLU A 55 -0.34 5.27 -21.18
N ASP A 56 0.65 5.23 -20.28
CA ASP A 56 1.93 4.59 -20.54
C ASP A 56 1.73 3.08 -20.76
N TYR A 57 2.35 2.53 -21.81
CA TYR A 57 2.21 1.11 -22.17
C TYR A 57 2.62 0.18 -21.03
N SER A 58 3.65 0.53 -20.26
CA SER A 58 4.07 -0.27 -19.11
C SER A 58 2.97 -0.30 -18.05
N VAL A 59 2.33 0.84 -17.76
CA VAL A 59 1.22 0.93 -16.80
C VAL A 59 0.03 0.11 -17.27
N GLN A 60 -0.37 0.24 -18.54
CA GLN A 60 -1.48 -0.51 -19.11
C GLN A 60 -1.23 -2.01 -19.12
N SER A 61 0.01 -2.45 -19.38
CA SER A 61 0.38 -3.87 -19.31
C SER A 61 0.31 -4.38 -17.87
N ASP A 62 0.90 -3.63 -16.93
CA ASP A 62 0.94 -4.00 -15.51
C ASP A 62 -0.45 -4.08 -14.88
N MET A 63 -1.36 -3.18 -15.26
CA MET A 63 -2.75 -3.17 -14.81
C MET A 63 -3.50 -4.48 -15.12
N LYS A 64 -3.10 -5.22 -16.16
CA LYS A 64 -3.71 -6.52 -16.49
C LYS A 64 -3.31 -7.63 -15.53
N HIS A 65 -2.19 -7.46 -14.83
CA HIS A 65 -1.68 -8.42 -13.86
C HIS A 65 -2.14 -8.10 -12.43
N TRP A 66 -2.67 -6.89 -12.20
CA TRP A 66 -3.12 -6.48 -10.89
C TRP A 66 -4.60 -6.80 -10.67
N PRO A 67 -4.97 -7.26 -9.47
CA PRO A 67 -6.36 -7.49 -9.12
C PRO A 67 -7.13 -6.20 -8.79
N PHE A 68 -6.43 -5.14 -8.39
CA PHE A 68 -7.04 -3.86 -7.99
C PHE A 68 -7.30 -2.97 -9.20
N LYS A 69 -8.27 -2.06 -9.06
CA LYS A 69 -8.63 -1.14 -10.14
C LYS A 69 -7.75 0.10 -10.12
N VAL A 70 -7.19 0.44 -11.28
CA VAL A 70 -6.50 1.72 -11.49
C VAL A 70 -7.34 2.56 -12.43
N ILE A 71 -7.59 3.81 -12.06
CA ILE A 71 -8.33 4.80 -12.84
C ILE A 71 -7.42 5.94 -13.26
N SER A 72 -7.76 6.59 -14.36
CA SER A 72 -7.14 7.85 -14.76
C SER A 72 -7.90 9.01 -14.13
N THR A 73 -7.20 9.92 -13.45
CA THR A 73 -7.75 11.23 -13.09
C THR A 73 -6.76 12.28 -13.55
N ASP A 74 -7.18 13.16 -14.45
CA ASP A 74 -6.33 14.24 -14.98
C ASP A 74 -5.04 13.70 -15.66
N GLY A 75 -5.15 12.55 -16.34
CA GLY A 75 -4.02 11.86 -16.98
C GLY A 75 -3.07 11.14 -16.01
N ARG A 76 -3.33 11.20 -14.70
CA ARG A 76 -2.53 10.53 -13.67
C ARG A 76 -3.19 9.23 -13.21
N PRO A 77 -2.42 8.14 -13.06
CA PRO A 77 -2.95 6.89 -12.54
C PRO A 77 -3.25 7.03 -11.04
N LYS A 78 -4.47 6.67 -10.65
CA LYS A 78 -4.90 6.56 -9.25
C LYS A 78 -5.43 5.16 -8.99
N ILE A 79 -5.16 4.62 -7.81
CA ILE A 79 -5.66 3.32 -7.40
C ILE A 79 -7.01 3.53 -6.72
N GLN A 80 -8.04 2.90 -7.26
CA GLN A 80 -9.39 2.91 -6.72
C GLN A 80 -9.57 1.70 -5.80
N VAL A 81 -9.95 1.97 -4.56
CA VAL A 81 -10.22 0.97 -3.51
C VAL A 81 -11.53 1.30 -2.82
N GLU A 82 -12.14 0.29 -2.24
CA GLU A 82 -13.28 0.45 -1.35
C GLU A 82 -12.80 0.53 0.10
N LEU A 83 -13.24 1.58 0.79
CA LEU A 83 -12.97 1.80 2.19
C LEU A 83 -14.29 2.17 2.87
N LYS A 84 -14.76 1.37 3.83
CA LYS A 84 -16.04 1.62 4.54
C LYS A 84 -17.26 1.63 3.62
N GLY A 85 -17.25 0.77 2.59
CA GLY A 85 -18.25 0.81 1.51
C GLY A 85 -18.20 2.06 0.63
N GLU A 86 -17.23 2.96 0.82
CA GLU A 86 -17.02 4.13 -0.03
C GLU A 86 -15.87 3.88 -1.00
N THR A 87 -16.10 4.16 -2.28
CA THR A 87 -15.04 4.13 -3.29
C THR A 87 -14.11 5.33 -3.12
N LYS A 88 -12.85 5.09 -2.78
CA LYS A 88 -11.81 6.12 -2.68
C LYS A 88 -10.71 5.87 -3.69
N ALA A 89 -10.17 6.96 -4.24
CA ALA A 89 -9.07 6.92 -5.18
C ALA A 89 -7.83 7.55 -4.56
N PHE A 90 -6.73 6.80 -4.48
CA PHE A 90 -5.47 7.25 -3.91
C PHE A 90 -4.40 7.37 -4.99
N MET A 91 -3.55 8.38 -4.88
CA MET A 91 -2.37 8.46 -5.75
C MET A 91 -1.33 7.40 -5.33
N PRO A 92 -0.54 6.85 -6.27
CA PRO A 92 0.52 5.91 -5.94
C PRO A 92 1.56 6.49 -4.97
N GLU A 93 1.78 7.80 -5.03
CA GLU A 93 2.62 8.56 -4.11
C GLU A 93 2.06 8.56 -2.67
N GLU A 94 0.74 8.64 -2.51
CA GLU A 94 0.08 8.57 -1.21
C GLU A 94 0.19 7.17 -0.62
N ILE A 95 -0.04 6.12 -1.42
CA ILE A 95 0.15 4.73 -0.99
C ILE A 95 1.59 4.50 -0.52
N SER A 96 2.57 4.97 -1.28
CA SER A 96 3.99 4.89 -0.90
C SER A 96 4.26 5.64 0.41
N SER A 97 3.69 6.84 0.57
CA SER A 97 3.81 7.64 1.78
C SER A 97 3.17 6.97 3.00
N MET A 98 2.03 6.27 2.84
CA MET A 98 1.42 5.48 3.91
C MET A 98 2.34 4.35 4.37
N ILE A 99 2.95 3.63 3.44
CA ILE A 99 3.91 2.55 3.74
C ILE A 99 5.12 3.13 4.49
N LEU A 100 5.72 4.20 3.98
CA LEU A 100 6.86 4.87 4.60
C LEU A 100 6.51 5.43 5.99
N SER A 101 5.33 6.03 6.14
CA SER A 101 4.83 6.55 7.41
C SER A 101 4.66 5.42 8.42
N LYS A 102 4.12 4.26 8.04
CA LYS A 102 4.04 3.08 8.92
C LYS A 102 5.43 2.57 9.31
N MET A 103 6.38 2.51 8.37
CA MET A 103 7.76 2.11 8.66
C MET A 103 8.43 3.07 9.66
N LYS A 104 8.20 4.38 9.53
CA LYS A 104 8.69 5.41 10.45
C LYS A 104 7.96 5.38 11.79
N ASN A 105 6.64 5.19 11.79
CA ASN A 105 5.79 5.16 12.99
C ASN A 105 6.07 3.92 13.85
N ARG A 106 6.50 2.79 13.27
CA ARG A 106 7.03 1.66 14.08
C ARG A 106 8.17 2.06 15.01
N ARG A 107 8.97 3.06 14.63
CA ARG A 107 10.03 3.61 15.48
C ARG A 107 9.50 4.57 16.56
N GLY A 108 8.29 5.10 16.37
CA GLY A 108 7.61 6.05 17.26
C GLY A 108 6.50 5.47 18.14
N LEU A 109 5.95 4.28 17.82
CA LEU A 109 4.89 3.65 18.61
C LEU A 109 5.38 3.18 19.99
N TYR A 110 6.69 2.97 20.14
CA TYR A 110 7.32 2.81 21.47
C TYR A 110 7.31 4.07 22.32
N ARG A 111 7.05 5.25 21.74
CA ARG A 111 7.01 6.54 22.47
C ARG A 111 5.58 7.00 22.80
N LYS A 112 4.63 6.06 22.92
CA LYS A 112 3.27 6.38 23.38
C LYS A 112 2.66 5.30 24.29
N ILE A 113 3.49 4.54 25.01
CA ILE A 113 3.08 3.66 26.13
C ILE A 113 3.77 4.00 27.45
N GLY A 114 4.38 5.19 27.54
CA GLY A 114 5.00 5.69 28.78
C GLY A 114 4.34 7.00 29.18
N HIS A 115 3.14 6.92 29.74
CA HIS A 115 2.61 7.93 30.65
C HIS A 115 1.62 7.28 31.62
#